data_AF-A0A1F8KH49-F1
#
_entry.id   AF-A0A1F8KH49-F1
#
_cell.length_a   1.000
_cell.length_b   1.000
_cell.length_c   1.000
_cell.angle_alpha   90.00
_cell.angle_beta   90.00
_cell.angle_gamma   90.00
#
_symmetry.space_group_name_H-M   'P 1'
#
loop_
_entity.id
_entity.type
_entity.pdbx_description
1 polymer ?
#
loop_
_entity_poly.entity_id
_entity_poly.type
_entity_poly.pdbx_seq_one_letter_code
_entity_poly.pdbx_strand_id
1 'polypeptide(L)'
;MSARCPIIHWTTLLGLVVSLFLAIAGSTIINMWFDRDIDARMERTCNRPLASGKVSPSEALRVGLVLSLLGVALAIFINTLYGLVVFTGLFIDVIIYTIWLKRRTAWSIVWGGISGGMPILAGRVLGMNQIDGVGILLTIAILFWIPTHILTFNMRNFNDYKSAGIPTFPSVYGFSITRLTIALSSIISALSIGIAGFWIGMQWGFLRVLGVLSAGLFVLAIMSIRKPSDMLNFGLFKYASLYMLTSMFLLSIYIR
;
A
#
# COMPACT_ATOMS: atom_id res chain seq x y z
N MET A 1 22.95 12.70 -3.55
CA MET A 1 22.68 11.25 -3.41
C MET A 1 22.28 10.75 -4.79
N SER A 2 23.12 9.94 -5.44
CA SER A 2 22.87 9.54 -6.84
C SER A 2 21.57 8.74 -6.96
N ALA A 3 20.72 9.13 -7.91
CA ALA A 3 19.48 8.44 -8.29
C ALA A 3 19.73 7.24 -9.23
N ARG A 4 20.99 6.99 -9.63
CA ARG A 4 21.33 5.86 -10.50
C ARG A 4 21.21 4.58 -9.72
N CYS A 5 20.23 3.74 -10.09
CA CYS A 5 20.25 2.33 -9.71
C CYS A 5 21.46 1.69 -10.42
N PRO A 6 22.49 1.23 -9.70
CA PRO A 6 23.65 0.57 -10.30
C PRO A 6 23.30 -0.82 -10.86
N ILE A 7 22.07 -1.30 -10.62
CA ILE A 7 21.62 -2.64 -11.02
C ILE A 7 20.91 -2.55 -12.37
N ILE A 8 21.67 -2.81 -13.42
CA ILE A 8 21.19 -2.86 -14.82
C ILE A 8 21.10 -4.33 -15.31
N HIS A 9 21.52 -5.30 -14.50
CA HIS A 9 21.48 -6.71 -14.87
C HIS A 9 20.05 -7.25 -14.85
N TRP A 10 19.58 -7.74 -16.01
CA TRP A 10 18.26 -8.35 -16.14
C TRP A 10 18.00 -9.50 -15.17
N THR A 11 19.05 -10.22 -14.77
CA THR A 11 18.97 -11.30 -13.76
C THR A 11 18.55 -10.78 -12.39
N THR A 12 19.11 -9.66 -11.94
CA THR A 12 18.74 -9.05 -10.65
C THR A 12 17.34 -8.45 -10.71
N LEU A 13 16.95 -7.85 -11.84
CA LEU A 13 15.58 -7.35 -12.00
C LEU A 13 14.56 -8.49 -12.00
N LEU A 14 14.83 -9.57 -12.74
CA LEU A 14 13.99 -10.77 -12.73
C LEU A 14 13.91 -11.37 -11.32
N GLY A 15 15.05 -11.44 -10.62
CA GLY A 15 15.13 -11.84 -9.23
C GLY A 15 14.20 -11.02 -8.34
N LEU A 16 14.29 -9.68 -8.41
CA LEU A 16 13.42 -8.75 -7.66
C LEU A 16 11.93 -8.97 -7.98
N VAL A 17 11.58 -9.13 -9.26
CA VAL A 17 10.18 -9.30 -9.67
C VAL A 17 9.64 -10.62 -9.13
N VAL A 18 10.39 -11.71 -9.27
CA VAL A 18 9.98 -13.04 -8.80
C VAL A 18 9.90 -13.08 -7.28
N SER A 19 10.89 -12.57 -6.55
CA SER A 19 10.88 -12.59 -5.08
C SER A 19 9.74 -11.76 -4.49
N LEU A 20 9.50 -10.55 -5.02
CA LEU A 20 8.37 -9.72 -4.59
C LEU A 20 7.03 -10.36 -4.97
N PHE A 21 6.90 -10.89 -6.18
CA PHE A 21 5.68 -11.55 -6.62
C PHE A 21 5.31 -12.72 -5.69
N LEU A 22 6.28 -13.59 -5.40
CA LEU A 22 6.08 -14.74 -4.51
C LEU A 22 5.72 -14.30 -3.08
N ALA A 23 6.44 -13.33 -2.53
CA ALA A 23 6.19 -12.83 -1.17
C ALA A 23 4.81 -12.17 -1.04
N ILE A 24 4.43 -11.31 -1.99
CA ILE A 24 3.14 -10.59 -2.00
C ILE A 24 1.99 -11.56 -2.28
N ALA A 25 2.15 -12.49 -3.23
CA ALA A 25 1.15 -13.52 -3.50
C ALA A 25 0.94 -14.42 -2.27
N GLY A 26 2.03 -14.84 -1.62
CA GLY A 26 2.00 -15.63 -0.40
C GLY A 26 1.24 -14.92 0.72
N SER A 27 1.59 -13.66 1.01
CA SER A 27 0.93 -12.88 2.06
C SER A 27 -0.55 -12.62 1.75
N THR A 28 -0.89 -12.36 0.49
CA THR A 28 -2.27 -12.17 0.02
C THR A 28 -3.11 -13.43 0.20
N ILE A 29 -2.56 -14.61 -0.12
CA ILE A 29 -3.26 -15.88 0.08
C ILE A 29 -3.47 -16.15 1.57
N ILE A 30 -2.48 -15.89 2.41
CA ILE A 30 -2.61 -16.03 3.87
C ILE A 30 -3.66 -15.05 4.41
N ASN A 31 -3.71 -13.81 3.90
CA ASN A 31 -4.75 -12.85 4.24
C ASN A 31 -6.15 -13.39 3.91
N MET A 32 -6.37 -13.86 2.69
CA MET A 32 -7.66 -14.44 2.29
C MET A 32 -7.99 -15.72 3.06
N TRP A 33 -6.99 -16.52 3.42
CA TRP A 33 -7.17 -17.71 4.25
C TRP A 33 -7.65 -17.33 5.65
N PHE A 34 -7.02 -16.35 6.28
CA PHE A 34 -7.39 -15.91 7.62
C PHE A 34 -8.75 -15.21 7.63
N ASP A 35 -9.05 -14.42 6.60
CA ASP A 35 -10.25 -13.59 6.50
C ASP A 35 -11.46 -14.27 5.84
N ARG A 36 -11.38 -15.57 5.56
CA ARG A 36 -12.45 -16.35 4.90
C ARG A 36 -13.83 -16.23 5.59
N ASP A 37 -13.85 -16.13 6.92
CA ASP A 37 -15.07 -16.06 7.73
C ASP A 37 -15.73 -14.68 7.66
N ILE A 38 -14.93 -13.60 7.63
CA ILE A 38 -15.44 -12.23 7.48
C ILE A 38 -15.78 -11.93 6.01
N ASP A 39 -15.03 -12.52 5.07
CA ASP A 39 -15.31 -12.39 3.64
C ASP A 39 -16.65 -13.04 3.27
N ALA A 40 -17.03 -14.15 3.93
CA ALA A 40 -18.33 -14.78 3.74
C ALA A 40 -19.53 -13.88 4.14
N ARG A 41 -19.30 -12.82 4.92
CA ARG A 41 -20.35 -11.91 5.43
C ARG A 41 -20.49 -10.61 4.64
N MET A 42 -19.60 -10.35 3.69
CA MET A 42 -19.59 -9.13 2.88
C MET A 42 -20.06 -9.45 1.46
N GLU A 43 -21.03 -8.70 0.95
CA GLU A 43 -21.61 -8.92 -0.39
C GLU A 43 -20.53 -8.91 -1.47
N ARG A 44 -19.54 -8.03 -1.33
CA ARG A 44 -18.43 -7.91 -2.28
C ARG A 44 -17.48 -9.10 -2.29
N THR A 45 -17.33 -9.82 -1.18
CA THR A 45 -16.26 -10.84 -1.03
C THR A 45 -16.75 -12.25 -0.72
N CYS A 46 -18.06 -12.46 -0.53
CA CYS A 46 -18.65 -13.76 -0.29
C CYS A 46 -18.38 -14.77 -1.42
N ASN A 47 -18.19 -14.28 -2.65
CA ASN A 47 -17.87 -15.08 -3.83
C ASN A 47 -16.38 -15.42 -4.00
N ARG A 48 -15.50 -14.97 -3.10
CA ARG A 48 -14.07 -15.31 -3.15
C ARG A 48 -13.88 -16.82 -3.02
N PRO A 49 -12.84 -17.43 -3.64
CA PRO A 49 -12.67 -18.88 -3.65
C PRO A 49 -12.66 -19.55 -2.26
N LEU A 50 -12.03 -18.91 -1.26
CA LEU A 50 -11.96 -19.42 0.11
C LEU A 50 -13.24 -19.17 0.92
N ALA A 51 -13.89 -18.01 0.72
CA ALA A 51 -15.14 -17.68 1.40
C ALA A 51 -16.32 -18.54 0.90
N SER A 52 -16.32 -18.86 -0.40
CA SER A 52 -17.33 -19.71 -1.06
C SER A 52 -17.04 -21.20 -0.99
N GLY A 53 -15.94 -21.62 -0.35
CA GLY A 53 -15.58 -23.03 -0.21
C GLY A 53 -15.08 -23.73 -1.48
N LYS A 54 -14.79 -22.99 -2.56
CA LYS A 54 -14.26 -23.53 -3.83
C LYS A 54 -12.82 -24.04 -3.72
N VAL A 55 -12.08 -23.60 -2.71
CA VAL A 55 -10.68 -24.00 -2.45
C VAL A 55 -10.55 -24.47 -1.00
N SER A 56 -9.83 -25.57 -0.78
CA SER A 56 -9.58 -26.08 0.58
C SER A 56 -8.75 -25.06 1.38
N PRO A 57 -9.18 -24.69 2.61
CA PRO A 57 -8.39 -23.80 3.46
C PRO A 57 -7.00 -24.36 3.77
N SER A 58 -6.86 -25.69 3.90
CA SER A 58 -5.57 -26.30 4.20
C SER A 58 -4.58 -26.23 3.02
N GLU A 59 -5.09 -26.27 1.79
CA GLU A 59 -4.29 -26.15 0.57
C GLU A 59 -3.85 -24.69 0.38
N ALA A 60 -4.78 -23.75 0.52
CA ALA A 60 -4.47 -22.33 0.42
C ALA A 60 -3.41 -21.89 1.44
N LEU A 61 -3.51 -22.34 2.70
CA LEU A 61 -2.50 -22.02 3.70
C LEU A 61 -1.12 -22.58 3.31
N ARG A 62 -1.06 -23.83 2.85
CA ARG A 62 0.19 -24.45 2.40
C ARG A 62 0.82 -23.68 1.24
N VAL A 63 0.03 -23.33 0.22
CA VAL A 63 0.49 -22.53 -0.91
C VAL A 63 0.97 -21.15 -0.44
N GLY A 64 0.19 -20.47 0.39
CA GLY A 64 0.55 -19.15 0.93
C GLY A 64 1.88 -19.17 1.69
N LEU A 65 2.10 -20.17 2.54
CA LEU A 65 3.35 -20.33 3.30
C LEU A 65 4.54 -20.65 2.39
N VAL A 66 4.37 -21.56 1.42
CA VAL A 66 5.44 -21.93 0.47
C VAL A 66 5.85 -20.72 -0.38
N LEU A 67 4.89 -19.99 -0.95
CA LEU A 67 5.21 -18.79 -1.76
C LEU A 67 5.88 -17.71 -0.92
N SER A 68 5.39 -17.48 0.31
CA SER A 68 5.99 -16.54 1.27
C SER A 68 7.44 -16.89 1.57
N LEU A 69 7.71 -18.16 1.90
CA LEU A 69 9.05 -18.65 2.22
C LEU A 69 9.99 -18.54 1.02
N LEU A 70 9.55 -18.99 -0.16
CA LEU A 70 10.35 -18.91 -1.39
C LEU A 70 10.65 -17.47 -1.79
N GLY A 71 9.67 -16.56 -1.71
CA GLY A 71 9.84 -15.16 -2.02
C GLY A 71 10.86 -14.47 -1.12
N VAL A 72 10.76 -14.69 0.20
CA VAL A 72 11.71 -14.13 1.18
C VAL A 72 13.10 -14.77 1.06
N ALA A 73 13.18 -16.09 0.90
CA ALA A 73 14.45 -16.79 0.73
C ALA A 73 15.20 -16.31 -0.52
N LEU A 74 14.50 -16.18 -1.65
CA LEU A 74 15.06 -15.62 -2.88
C LEU A 74 15.51 -14.16 -2.67
N ALA A 75 14.72 -13.36 -1.96
CA ALA A 75 15.10 -11.97 -1.66
C ALA A 75 16.39 -11.89 -0.83
N ILE A 76 16.52 -12.70 0.22
CA ILE A 76 17.72 -12.77 1.07
C ILE A 76 18.93 -13.24 0.25
N PHE A 77 18.73 -14.21 -0.65
CA PHE A 77 19.78 -14.70 -1.54
C PHE A 77 20.29 -13.62 -2.50
N ILE A 78 19.40 -12.77 -3.03
CA ILE A 78 19.78 -11.64 -3.89
C ILE A 78 20.58 -10.60 -3.09
N ASN A 79 20.06 -10.19 -1.94
CA ASN A 79 20.71 -9.25 -1.03
C ASN A 79 20.05 -9.33 0.34
N THR A 80 20.85 -9.49 1.40
CA THR A 80 20.34 -9.69 2.76
C THR A 80 19.50 -8.51 3.25
N LEU A 81 19.93 -7.27 3.03
CA LEU A 81 19.20 -6.08 3.49
C LEU A 81 17.86 -5.93 2.75
N TYR A 82 17.86 -6.15 1.43
CA TYR A 82 16.64 -6.23 0.63
C TYR A 82 15.68 -7.32 1.14
N GLY A 83 16.19 -8.53 1.38
CA GLY A 83 15.42 -9.65 1.93
C GLY A 83 14.80 -9.35 3.29
N LEU A 84 15.53 -8.66 4.18
CA LEU A 84 15.00 -8.22 5.48
C LEU A 84 13.85 -7.21 5.34
N VAL A 85 13.92 -6.29 4.37
CA VAL A 85 12.81 -5.36 4.10
C VAL A 85 11.58 -6.10 3.56
N VAL A 86 11.78 -7.04 2.62
CA VAL A 86 10.68 -7.87 2.10
C VAL A 86 10.04 -8.70 3.20
N PHE A 87 10.86 -9.35 4.05
CA PHE A 87 10.37 -10.10 5.20
C PHE A 87 9.59 -9.22 6.18
N THR A 88 10.10 -8.02 6.48
CA THR A 88 9.43 -7.07 7.37
C THR A 88 8.05 -6.69 6.82
N GLY A 89 7.93 -6.45 5.51
CA GLY A 89 6.65 -6.18 4.86
C GLY A 89 5.67 -7.33 5.00
N LEU A 90 6.13 -8.55 4.71
CA LEU A 90 5.32 -9.75 4.83
C LEU A 90 4.88 -9.99 6.29
N PHE A 91 5.79 -9.83 7.24
CA PHE A 91 5.50 -10.00 8.67
C PHE A 91 4.46 -8.98 9.16
N ILE A 92 4.61 -7.70 8.77
CA ILE A 92 3.65 -6.67 9.13
C ILE A 92 2.28 -6.95 8.49
N ASP A 93 2.23 -7.38 7.23
CA ASP A 93 0.96 -7.68 6.56
C ASP A 93 0.23 -8.88 7.19
N VAL A 94 0.93 -9.97 7.44
CA VAL A 94 0.33 -11.21 7.94
C VAL A 94 0.08 -11.15 9.44
N ILE A 95 1.11 -10.85 10.24
CA ILE A 95 1.01 -10.95 11.70
C ILE A 95 0.35 -9.70 12.28
N ILE A 96 0.88 -8.53 11.94
CA ILE A 96 0.46 -7.27 12.57
C ILE A 96 -0.89 -6.82 12.02
N TYR A 97 -1.03 -6.73 10.70
CA TYR A 97 -2.27 -6.27 10.09
C TYR A 97 -3.36 -7.34 10.13
N THR A 98 -3.17 -8.45 9.41
CA THR A 98 -4.22 -9.45 9.16
C THR A 98 -4.68 -10.12 10.45
N ILE A 99 -3.76 -10.72 11.21
CA ILE A 99 -4.10 -11.54 12.38
C ILE A 99 -4.43 -10.67 13.59
N TRP A 100 -3.61 -9.65 13.86
CA TRP A 100 -3.70 -8.91 15.11
C TRP A 100 -4.63 -7.70 15.05
N LEU A 101 -4.34 -6.72 14.17
CA LEU A 101 -4.98 -5.40 14.25
C LEU A 101 -6.30 -5.29 13.49
N LYS A 102 -6.44 -5.94 12.32
CA LYS A 102 -7.58 -5.77 11.40
C LYS A 102 -8.94 -5.93 12.08
N ARG A 103 -9.05 -6.88 13.01
CA ARG A 103 -10.30 -7.18 13.74
C ARG A 103 -10.43 -6.47 15.08
N ARG A 104 -9.39 -5.75 15.53
CA ARG A 104 -9.31 -5.18 16.89
C ARG A 104 -9.30 -3.66 16.93
N THR A 105 -8.88 -3.00 15.86
CA THR A 105 -8.71 -1.53 15.88
C THR A 105 -8.94 -0.86 14.53
N ALA A 106 -9.50 0.35 14.58
CA ALA A 106 -9.62 1.28 13.47
C ALA A 106 -8.27 1.76 12.91
N TRP A 107 -7.20 1.65 13.71
CA TRP A 107 -5.84 2.04 13.32
C TRP A 107 -5.10 0.97 12.52
N SER A 108 -5.72 -0.19 12.29
CA SER A 108 -5.14 -1.29 11.52
C SER A 108 -4.66 -0.87 10.13
N ILE A 109 -5.34 0.08 9.49
CA ILE A 109 -4.96 0.58 8.16
C ILE A 109 -3.63 1.34 8.18
N VAL A 110 -3.36 2.12 9.22
CA VAL A 110 -2.10 2.90 9.31
C VAL A 110 -0.95 1.96 9.64
N TRP A 111 -1.07 1.16 10.69
CA TRP A 111 -0.01 0.22 11.09
C TRP A 111 0.23 -0.87 10.05
N GLY A 112 -0.85 -1.42 9.49
CA GLY A 112 -0.75 -2.38 8.40
C GLY A 112 -0.25 -1.77 7.11
N GLY A 113 -0.54 -0.49 6.86
CA GLY A 113 -0.07 0.25 5.69
C GLY A 113 1.45 0.37 5.59
N ILE A 114 2.19 0.14 6.69
CA ILE A 114 3.65 0.06 6.67
C ILE A 114 4.09 -1.05 5.71
N SER A 115 3.40 -2.20 5.70
CA SER A 115 3.67 -3.29 4.75
C SER A 115 3.53 -2.84 3.29
N GLY A 116 2.54 -2.00 2.99
CA GLY A 116 2.31 -1.45 1.66
C GLY A 116 3.42 -0.52 1.17
N GLY A 117 4.15 0.11 2.10
CA GLY A 117 5.35 0.91 1.78
C GLY A 117 6.63 0.09 1.64
N MET A 118 6.66 -1.18 2.07
CA MET A 118 7.88 -1.98 2.00
C MET A 118 8.35 -2.29 0.57
N PRO A 119 7.49 -2.50 -0.45
CA PRO A 119 7.95 -2.73 -1.82
C PRO A 119 8.78 -1.59 -2.41
N ILE A 120 8.40 -0.32 -2.18
CA ILE A 120 9.17 0.83 -2.69
C ILE A 120 10.51 0.95 -1.94
N LEU A 121 10.50 0.69 -0.63
CA LEU A 121 11.73 0.66 0.16
C LEU A 121 12.66 -0.46 -0.29
N ALA A 122 12.11 -1.66 -0.53
CA ALA A 122 12.85 -2.81 -0.96
C ALA A 122 13.54 -2.56 -2.32
N GLY A 123 12.81 -1.97 -3.28
CA GLY A 123 13.41 -1.56 -4.56
C GLY A 123 14.53 -0.54 -4.39
N ARG A 124 14.33 0.48 -3.54
CA ARG A 124 15.37 1.50 -3.25
C ARG A 124 16.59 0.90 -2.57
N VAL A 125 16.38 0.05 -1.57
CA VAL A 125 17.42 -0.65 -0.82
C VAL A 125 18.20 -1.59 -1.72
N LEU A 126 17.54 -2.30 -2.63
CA LEU A 126 18.25 -3.16 -3.58
C LEU A 126 19.18 -2.33 -4.47
N GLY A 127 18.71 -1.20 -4.99
CA GLY A 127 19.54 -0.30 -5.80
C GLY A 127 20.67 0.38 -5.02
N MET A 128 20.44 0.82 -3.79
CA MET A 128 21.42 1.60 -3.04
C MET A 128 22.28 0.79 -2.07
N ASN A 129 21.89 -0.45 -1.79
CA ASN A 129 22.43 -1.29 -0.72
C ASN A 129 22.43 -0.63 0.67
N GLN A 130 21.50 0.29 0.90
CA GLN A 130 21.32 0.99 2.18
C GLN A 130 19.90 1.54 2.29
N ILE A 131 19.43 1.76 3.51
CA ILE A 131 18.21 2.53 3.78
C ILE A 131 18.59 4.01 3.80
N ASP A 132 18.11 4.78 2.83
CA ASP A 132 18.37 6.22 2.73
C ASP A 132 17.11 7.05 2.96
N GLY A 133 17.31 8.37 3.15
CA GLY A 133 16.21 9.30 3.39
C GLY A 133 15.18 9.32 2.25
N VAL A 134 15.60 9.13 1.00
CA VAL A 134 14.68 9.02 -0.15
C VAL A 134 13.78 7.80 -0.01
N GLY A 135 14.34 6.62 0.28
CA GLY A 135 13.56 5.40 0.50
C GLY A 135 12.55 5.54 1.63
N ILE A 136 12.94 6.18 2.73
CA ILE A 136 12.05 6.47 3.85
C ILE A 136 10.92 7.42 3.43
N LEU A 137 11.22 8.51 2.73
CA LEU A 137 10.21 9.47 2.26
C LEU A 137 9.21 8.81 1.29
N LEU A 138 9.68 7.97 0.37
CA LEU A 138 8.79 7.23 -0.54
C LEU A 138 7.92 6.21 0.22
N THR A 139 8.46 5.59 1.27
CA THR A 139 7.69 4.69 2.15
C THR A 139 6.60 5.45 2.89
N ILE A 140 6.93 6.61 3.47
CA ILE A 140 5.98 7.50 4.15
C ILE A 140 4.91 8.00 3.18
N ALA A 141 5.31 8.36 1.95
CA ALA A 141 4.40 8.76 0.90
C ALA A 141 3.31 7.72 0.63
N ILE A 142 3.70 6.45 0.46
CA ILE A 142 2.75 5.35 0.25
C ILE A 142 1.93 5.10 1.52
N LEU A 143 2.58 5.05 2.69
CA LEU A 143 1.91 4.85 3.98
C LEU A 143 0.76 5.84 4.20
N PHE A 144 0.97 7.12 3.92
CA PHE A 144 -0.05 8.16 4.11
C PHE A 144 -0.99 8.33 2.91
N TRP A 145 -0.66 7.77 1.76
CA TRP A 145 -1.62 7.62 0.66
C TRP A 145 -2.65 6.51 0.93
N ILE A 146 -2.25 5.44 1.64
CA ILE A 146 -3.13 4.30 1.95
C ILE A 146 -4.42 4.75 2.65
N PRO A 147 -4.41 5.61 3.69
CA PRO A 147 -5.65 6.13 4.28
C PRO A 147 -6.54 6.86 3.28
N THR A 148 -5.98 7.66 2.37
CA THR A 148 -6.75 8.36 1.33
C THR A 148 -7.53 7.37 0.45
N HIS A 149 -6.90 6.25 0.10
CA HIS A 149 -7.50 5.22 -0.74
C HIS A 149 -8.43 4.27 0.04
N ILE A 150 -7.98 3.75 1.18
CA ILE A 150 -8.70 2.72 1.93
C ILE A 150 -9.83 3.31 2.77
N LEU A 151 -9.67 4.50 3.34
CA LEU A 151 -10.76 5.09 4.14
C LEU A 151 -11.91 5.56 3.24
N THR A 152 -11.64 6.08 2.05
CA THR A 152 -12.69 6.38 1.06
C THR A 152 -13.40 5.10 0.61
N PHE A 153 -12.66 4.00 0.44
CA PHE A 153 -13.24 2.69 0.16
C PHE A 153 -14.11 2.14 1.32
N ASN A 154 -13.65 2.27 2.56
CA ASN A 154 -14.39 1.85 3.75
C ASN A 154 -15.67 2.68 3.95
N MET A 155 -15.65 3.97 3.61
CA MET A 155 -16.85 4.81 3.65
C MET A 155 -17.89 4.35 2.63
N ARG A 156 -17.47 3.97 1.42
CA ARG A 156 -18.38 3.45 0.39
C ARG A 156 -18.99 2.10 0.78
N ASN A 157 -18.17 1.19 1.31
CA ASN A 157 -18.61 -0.17 1.68
C ASN A 157 -18.90 -0.28 3.18
N PHE A 158 -19.40 0.79 3.79
CA PHE A 158 -19.59 0.89 5.24
C PHE A 158 -20.48 -0.24 5.80
N ASN A 159 -21.57 -0.55 5.09
CA ASN A 159 -22.52 -1.59 5.52
C ASN A 159 -21.89 -2.99 5.49
N ASP A 160 -21.09 -3.31 4.48
CA ASP A 160 -20.35 -4.59 4.39
C ASP A 160 -19.39 -4.75 5.56
N TYR A 161 -18.58 -3.74 5.87
CA TYR A 161 -17.65 -3.81 6.99
C TYR A 161 -18.38 -3.91 8.34
N LYS A 162 -19.53 -3.25 8.45
CA LYS A 162 -20.39 -3.33 9.63
C LYS A 162 -21.02 -4.71 9.81
N SER A 163 -21.50 -5.37 8.74
CA SER A 163 -22.04 -6.73 8.81
C SER A 163 -20.98 -7.77 9.18
N ALA A 164 -19.73 -7.55 8.75
CA ALA A 164 -18.59 -8.37 9.10
C ALA A 164 -18.02 -8.10 10.51
N GLY A 165 -18.52 -7.08 11.22
CA GLY A 165 -18.06 -6.71 12.57
C GLY A 165 -16.66 -6.12 12.62
N ILE A 166 -16.18 -5.52 11.52
CA ILE A 166 -14.83 -4.95 11.43
C ILE A 166 -14.85 -3.50 11.96
N PRO A 167 -14.00 -3.15 12.95
CA PRO A 167 -13.96 -1.81 13.52
C PRO A 167 -13.22 -0.83 12.61
N THR A 168 -13.81 -0.48 11.46
CA THR A 168 -13.22 0.48 10.52
C THR A 168 -13.15 1.89 11.10
N PHE A 169 -12.22 2.71 10.59
CA PHE A 169 -12.12 4.12 10.98
C PHE A 169 -13.44 4.91 10.89
N PRO A 170 -14.22 4.83 9.78
CA PRO A 170 -15.52 5.49 9.72
C PRO A 170 -16.57 4.92 10.69
N SER A 171 -16.50 3.63 11.07
CA SER A 171 -17.45 3.07 12.05
C SER A 171 -17.14 3.46 13.49
N VAL A 172 -15.87 3.73 13.81
CA VAL A 172 -15.44 4.12 15.16
C VAL A 172 -15.47 5.64 15.36
N TYR A 173 -14.96 6.41 14.39
CA TYR A 173 -14.77 7.85 14.52
C TYR A 173 -15.75 8.69 13.67
N GLY A 174 -16.60 8.03 12.88
CA GLY A 174 -17.57 8.70 12.01
C GLY A 174 -16.96 9.29 10.74
N PHE A 175 -17.83 9.66 9.81
CA PHE A 175 -17.40 10.11 8.48
C PHE A 175 -16.69 11.47 8.48
N SER A 176 -17.04 12.40 9.38
CA SER A 176 -16.40 13.72 9.43
C SER A 176 -14.92 13.64 9.81
N ILE A 177 -14.59 12.90 10.87
CA ILE A 177 -13.20 12.68 11.28
C ILE A 177 -12.45 11.90 10.21
N THR A 178 -13.10 10.89 9.60
CA THR A 178 -12.50 10.11 8.49
C THR A 178 -12.06 11.01 7.33
N ARG A 179 -12.89 11.96 6.91
CA ARG A 179 -12.55 12.90 5.82
C ARG A 179 -11.41 13.84 6.20
N LEU A 180 -11.36 14.30 7.46
CA LEU A 180 -10.23 15.08 7.96
C LEU A 180 -8.93 14.27 7.93
N THR A 181 -8.97 13.01 8.39
CA THR A 181 -7.83 12.09 8.34
C THR A 181 -7.34 11.87 6.91
N ILE A 182 -8.27 11.68 5.95
CA ILE A 182 -7.96 11.57 4.52
C ILE A 182 -7.26 12.83 3.99
N ALA A 183 -7.72 14.03 4.38
CA ALA A 183 -7.10 15.27 3.93
C ALA A 183 -5.69 15.45 4.49
N LEU A 184 -5.51 15.22 5.80
CA LEU A 184 -4.19 15.30 6.45
C LEU A 184 -3.22 14.27 5.87
N SER A 185 -3.67 13.03 5.65
CA SER A 185 -2.83 11.97 5.08
C SER A 185 -2.43 12.28 3.64
N SER A 186 -3.34 12.85 2.85
CA SER A 186 -3.04 13.29 1.47
C SER A 186 -1.97 14.38 1.42
N ILE A 187 -1.98 15.32 2.36
CA ILE A 187 -0.94 16.37 2.47
C ILE A 187 0.42 15.75 2.78
N ILE A 188 0.48 14.87 3.80
CA ILE A 188 1.72 14.21 4.19
C ILE A 188 2.29 13.37 3.03
N SER A 189 1.42 12.64 2.33
CA SER A 189 1.82 11.87 1.14
C SER A 189 2.41 12.76 0.05
N ALA A 190 1.71 13.85 -0.29
CA ALA A 190 2.13 14.79 -1.31
C ALA A 190 3.45 15.49 -1.00
N LEU A 191 3.63 15.95 0.24
CA LEU A 191 4.88 16.55 0.69
C LEU A 191 6.03 15.55 0.64
N SER A 192 5.79 14.31 1.08
CA SER A 192 6.82 13.25 1.08
C SER A 192 7.28 12.91 -0.34
N ILE A 193 6.35 12.76 -1.29
CA ILE A 193 6.67 12.54 -2.72
C ILE A 193 7.40 13.75 -3.30
N GLY A 194 6.94 14.97 -3.02
CA GLY A 194 7.56 16.20 -3.53
C GLY A 194 9.00 16.38 -3.06
N ILE A 195 9.26 16.16 -1.76
CA ILE A 195 10.60 16.23 -1.17
C ILE A 195 11.48 15.11 -1.72
N ALA A 196 10.97 13.87 -1.80
CA ALA A 196 11.71 12.77 -2.40
C ALA A 196 12.09 13.06 -3.86
N GLY A 197 11.14 13.57 -4.66
CA GLY A 197 11.38 14.01 -6.03
C GLY A 197 12.45 15.09 -6.13
N PHE A 198 12.43 16.08 -5.23
CA PHE A 198 13.47 17.11 -5.18
C PHE A 198 14.85 16.54 -4.81
N TRP A 199 14.92 15.66 -3.80
CA TRP A 199 16.17 15.05 -3.33
C TRP A 199 16.83 14.12 -4.33
N ILE A 200 16.06 13.42 -5.16
CA ILE A 200 16.61 12.63 -6.27
C ILE A 200 17.08 13.50 -7.43
N GLY A 201 16.80 14.80 -7.41
CA GLY A 201 17.22 15.78 -8.43
C GLY A 201 16.21 16.00 -9.56
N MET A 202 14.95 15.57 -9.38
CA MET A 202 13.96 15.49 -10.46
C MET A 202 13.85 16.79 -11.27
N GLN A 203 13.80 16.67 -12.60
CA GLN A 203 13.68 17.82 -13.50
C GLN A 203 12.49 18.70 -13.10
N TRP A 204 12.67 20.02 -13.19
CA TRP A 204 11.63 21.00 -12.85
C TRP A 204 10.31 20.77 -13.59
N GLY A 205 10.35 20.28 -14.83
CA GLY A 205 9.15 19.90 -15.58
C GLY A 205 8.32 18.83 -14.85
N PHE A 206 8.94 17.73 -14.43
CA PHE A 206 8.26 16.67 -13.67
C PHE A 206 7.85 17.12 -12.27
N LEU A 207 8.66 17.96 -11.60
CA LEU A 207 8.30 18.52 -10.30
C LEU A 207 7.04 19.39 -10.38
N ARG A 208 6.88 20.17 -11.45
CA ARG A 208 5.65 20.95 -11.70
C ARG A 208 4.44 20.04 -11.89
N VAL A 209 4.58 18.94 -12.65
CA VAL A 209 3.50 17.96 -12.82
C VAL A 209 3.10 17.33 -11.49
N LEU A 210 4.07 16.91 -10.65
CA LEU A 210 3.79 16.42 -9.30
C LEU A 210 3.09 17.48 -8.43
N GLY A 211 3.49 18.75 -8.55
CA GLY A 211 2.85 19.87 -7.86
C GLY A 211 1.37 20.01 -8.25
N VAL A 212 1.06 19.96 -9.55
CA VAL A 212 -0.32 20.02 -10.06
C VAL A 212 -1.14 18.81 -9.58
N LEU A 213 -0.58 17.61 -9.64
CA LEU A 213 -1.23 16.39 -9.15
C LEU A 213 -1.52 16.47 -7.65
N SER A 214 -0.56 16.98 -6.88
CA SER A 214 -0.69 17.16 -5.43
C SER A 214 -1.75 18.21 -5.08
N ALA A 215 -1.78 19.32 -5.82
CA ALA A 215 -2.79 20.36 -5.65
C ALA A 215 -4.20 19.83 -5.97
N GLY A 216 -4.37 19.05 -7.03
CA GLY A 216 -5.64 18.42 -7.36
C GLY A 216 -6.13 17.47 -6.27
N LEU A 217 -5.23 16.65 -5.70
CA LEU A 217 -5.55 15.77 -4.58
C LEU A 217 -6.01 16.58 -3.36
N PHE A 218 -5.29 17.65 -3.04
CA PHE A 218 -5.62 18.53 -1.91
C PHE A 218 -6.97 19.22 -2.10
N VAL A 219 -7.26 19.77 -3.29
CA VAL A 219 -8.55 20.40 -3.59
C VAL A 219 -9.70 19.40 -3.41
N LEU A 220 -9.57 18.18 -3.95
CA LEU A 220 -10.59 17.15 -3.79
C LEU A 220 -10.79 16.73 -2.33
N ALA A 221 -9.70 16.62 -1.56
CA ALA A 221 -9.77 16.29 -0.14
C ALA A 221 -10.49 17.40 0.68
N ILE A 222 -10.18 18.67 0.43
CA ILE A 222 -10.85 19.81 1.09
C ILE A 222 -12.32 19.90 0.66
N MET A 223 -12.62 19.68 -0.63
CA MET A 223 -13.99 19.64 -1.11
C MET A 223 -14.77 18.50 -0.44
N SER A 224 -14.15 17.33 -0.20
CA SER A 224 -14.80 16.21 0.49
C SER A 224 -15.24 16.58 1.90
N ILE A 225 -14.44 17.39 2.61
CA ILE A 225 -14.80 17.93 3.93
C ILE A 225 -15.95 18.95 3.83
N ARG A 226 -15.87 19.90 2.89
CA ARG A 226 -16.82 21.04 2.79
C ARG A 226 -18.17 20.68 2.20
N LYS A 227 -18.19 19.82 1.18
CA LYS A 227 -19.40 19.38 0.46
C LYS A 227 -19.40 17.86 0.33
N PRO A 228 -19.64 17.12 1.42
CA PRO A 228 -19.63 15.66 1.41
C PRO A 228 -20.65 15.11 0.41
N SER A 229 -20.18 14.28 -0.52
CA SER A 229 -21.04 13.52 -1.42
C SER A 229 -20.36 12.21 -1.82
N ASP A 230 -21.16 11.19 -2.13
CA ASP A 230 -20.63 9.88 -2.53
C ASP A 230 -19.87 9.96 -3.86
N MET A 231 -20.37 10.77 -4.78
CA MET A 231 -19.69 11.05 -6.05
C MET A 231 -18.29 11.64 -5.81
N LEU A 232 -18.17 12.59 -4.89
CA LEU A 232 -16.88 13.22 -4.57
C LEU A 232 -15.93 12.27 -3.83
N ASN A 233 -16.43 11.46 -2.89
CA ASN A 233 -15.61 10.46 -2.20
C ASN A 233 -15.05 9.43 -3.20
N PHE A 234 -15.88 9.00 -4.17
CA PHE A 234 -15.44 8.08 -5.21
C PHE A 234 -14.51 8.74 -6.24
N GLY A 235 -14.74 10.02 -6.56
CA GLY A 235 -13.82 10.82 -7.36
C GLY A 235 -12.44 10.94 -6.70
N LEU A 236 -12.40 11.22 -5.39
CA LEU A 236 -11.18 11.29 -4.59
C LEU A 236 -10.45 9.94 -4.56
N PHE A 237 -11.18 8.83 -4.40
CA PHE A 237 -10.60 7.48 -4.50
C PHE A 237 -9.89 7.26 -5.84
N LYS A 238 -10.56 7.50 -6.96
CA LYS A 238 -9.99 7.33 -8.30
C LYS A 238 -8.80 8.26 -8.54
N TYR A 239 -8.93 9.52 -8.12
CA TYR A 239 -7.86 10.50 -8.26
C TYR A 239 -6.64 10.11 -7.42
N ALA A 240 -6.83 9.60 -6.21
CA ALA A 240 -5.74 9.10 -5.38
C ALA A 240 -5.00 7.94 -6.07
N SER A 241 -5.72 6.99 -6.69
CA SER A 241 -5.09 5.91 -7.47
C SER A 241 -4.29 6.45 -8.67
N LEU A 242 -4.87 7.38 -9.43
CA LEU A 242 -4.20 8.01 -10.57
C LEU A 242 -2.98 8.83 -10.14
N TYR A 243 -3.10 9.57 -9.04
CA TYR A 243 -2.06 10.36 -8.41
C TYR A 243 -0.85 9.48 -8.09
N MET A 244 -1.07 8.36 -7.39
CA MET A 244 0.01 7.46 -6.98
C MET A 244 0.67 6.79 -8.19
N LEU A 245 -0.13 6.25 -9.12
CA LEU A 245 0.39 5.63 -10.35
C LEU A 245 1.26 6.62 -11.16
N THR A 246 0.73 7.81 -11.41
CA THR A 246 1.44 8.84 -12.19
C THR A 246 2.68 9.32 -11.45
N SER A 247 2.61 9.52 -10.13
CA SER A 247 3.76 9.95 -9.34
C SER A 247 4.89 8.91 -9.38
N MET A 248 4.57 7.63 -9.22
CA MET A 248 5.57 6.55 -9.31
C MET A 248 6.15 6.44 -10.72
N PHE A 249 5.33 6.61 -11.76
CA PHE A 249 5.80 6.61 -13.15
C PHE A 249 6.76 7.76 -13.43
N LEU A 250 6.44 8.99 -12.98
CA LEU A 250 7.32 10.16 -13.12
C LEU A 250 8.65 9.96 -12.40
N LEU A 251 8.62 9.40 -11.19
CA LEU A 251 9.83 9.08 -10.42
C LEU A 251 10.70 8.03 -11.13
N SER A 252 10.10 7.11 -11.90
CA SER A 252 10.82 6.06 -12.65
C SER A 252 11.49 6.55 -13.94
N ILE A 253 10.82 7.43 -14.71
CA ILE A 253 11.34 7.92 -16.01
C ILE A 253 12.42 8.97 -15.84
N TYR A 254 12.40 9.68 -14.71
CA TYR A 254 13.40 10.69 -14.42
C TYR A 254 14.84 10.11 -14.29
N ILE A 255 14.99 8.79 -14.16
CA ILE A 255 16.30 8.13 -14.14
C ILE A 255 16.90 8.13 -15.57
N ARG A 256 17.54 9.25 -15.95
CA ARG A 256 18.56 9.33 -17.02
C ARG A 256 19.85 9.91 -16.45
#